data_AF-A0A7R9Z9Y2-F1
#
_entry.id   AF-A0A7R9Z9Y2-F1
#
_cell.length_a   1.000
_cell.length_b   1.000
_cell.length_c   1.000
_cell.angle_alpha   90.00
_cell.angle_beta   90.00
_cell.angle_gamma   90.00
#
_symmetry.space_group_name_H-M   'P 1'
#
loop_
_entity.id
_entity.type
_entity.pdbx_description
1 polymer ?
#
loop_
_entity_poly.entity_id
_entity_poly.type
_entity_poly.pdbx_seq_one_letter_code
_entity_poly.pdbx_strand_id
1 'polypeptide(L)'
;SGTSLTTAPSVASTRSGSTTAKGSRIPAPKTPRSVPQSRSSSRSPISQAEIDDLQEQVRSAQKQLKDETAAWATEAEGLVEELEVAKLSEAARSAECEALRKDLEAARGELQEEREARSQLLDEEAKNAKLLEENENKVDSLQRELASAREELSRLEFERDDGLVRHEEEAERLNKTIETNLAENNKLLQQMNEVKEELQECRSERDSLKAQLTDEGAARHAEVEQLKAEL
;
A
#
# COMPACT_ATOMS: atom_id res chain seq x y z
N SER A 1 34.88 -12.22 -0.91
CA SER A 1 35.68 -12.27 0.32
C SER A 1 34.81 -12.75 1.47
N GLY A 2 35.29 -13.71 2.27
CA GLY A 2 34.67 -14.17 3.53
C GLY A 2 33.89 -15.49 3.40
N THR A 3 34.54 -16.64 3.19
CA THR A 3 35.05 -17.60 4.21
C THR A 3 33.96 -18.35 5.00
N SER A 4 33.76 -19.60 4.58
CA SER A 4 33.74 -20.87 5.36
C SER A 4 33.35 -20.84 6.84
N LEU A 5 32.51 -21.80 7.25
CA LEU A 5 32.84 -22.72 8.35
C LEU A 5 31.92 -23.95 8.38
N THR A 6 32.54 -25.08 8.08
CA THR A 6 32.15 -26.47 8.35
C THR A 6 32.25 -26.74 9.85
N THR A 7 31.28 -27.42 10.48
CA THR A 7 31.54 -28.25 11.67
C THR A 7 30.44 -29.31 11.84
N ALA A 8 30.85 -30.58 11.80
CA ALA A 8 30.12 -31.72 12.36
C ALA A 8 30.90 -32.24 13.59
N PRO A 9 30.49 -33.36 14.19
CA PRO A 9 29.50 -33.50 15.26
C PRO A 9 30.19 -33.77 16.60
N SER A 10 29.47 -33.71 17.73
CA SER A 10 30.11 -34.03 19.02
C SER A 10 29.18 -34.54 20.13
N VAL A 11 29.55 -35.77 20.52
CA VAL A 11 29.61 -36.40 21.85
C VAL A 11 28.35 -36.72 22.63
N ALA A 12 28.25 -38.03 22.87
CA ALA A 12 27.70 -38.66 24.05
C ALA A 12 28.03 -37.92 25.36
N SER A 13 27.06 -37.91 26.27
CA SER A 13 27.34 -37.78 27.69
C SER A 13 26.59 -38.83 28.48
N THR A 14 27.42 -39.64 29.13
CA THR A 14 27.14 -40.60 30.18
C THR A 14 26.99 -39.88 31.52
N ARG A 15 26.28 -40.53 32.46
CA ARG A 15 26.37 -40.50 33.95
C ARG A 15 25.02 -40.20 34.61
N SER A 16 24.68 -40.73 35.77
CA SER A 16 25.10 -41.89 36.59
C SER A 16 24.36 -41.72 37.92
N GLY A 17 23.79 -42.79 38.46
CA GLY A 17 23.14 -42.82 39.78
C GLY A 17 22.46 -44.18 39.93
N SER A 18 23.06 -45.28 40.40
CA SER A 18 23.87 -45.52 41.61
C SER A 18 23.09 -45.28 42.91
N THR A 19 22.32 -46.28 43.34
CA THR A 19 22.25 -46.80 44.73
C THR A 19 21.84 -48.28 44.63
N THR A 20 22.72 -49.26 44.84
CA THR A 20 23.27 -49.79 46.10
C THR A 20 22.27 -50.60 46.93
N ALA A 21 22.54 -51.91 46.95
CA ALA A 21 22.36 -52.86 48.05
C ALA A 21 20.94 -53.36 48.40
N LYS A 22 20.67 -54.61 48.01
CA LYS A 22 20.69 -55.82 48.87
C LYS A 22 20.26 -56.97 47.96
N GLY A 23 21.11 -57.94 47.62
CA GLY A 23 21.79 -58.78 48.59
C GLY A 23 20.84 -59.90 49.03
N SER A 24 20.67 -60.93 48.20
CA SER A 24 20.48 -62.30 48.69
C SER A 24 20.76 -63.30 47.59
N ARG A 25 22.02 -63.76 47.60
CA ARG A 25 22.49 -64.98 46.96
C ARG A 25 21.87 -66.19 47.69
N ILE A 26 21.35 -67.14 46.91
CA ILE A 26 21.58 -68.61 47.02
C ILE A 26 20.83 -69.27 48.22
N PRO A 27 20.12 -70.41 48.03
CA PRO A 27 20.82 -71.58 47.53
C PRO A 27 20.12 -72.56 46.59
N ALA A 28 20.96 -73.12 45.72
CA ALA A 28 20.84 -74.47 45.18
C ALA A 28 20.40 -75.46 46.28
N PRO A 29 19.61 -76.49 45.96
CA PRO A 29 19.30 -77.52 46.95
C PRO A 29 20.59 -78.27 47.30
N LYS A 30 21.12 -77.98 48.49
CA LYS A 30 22.18 -78.73 49.13
C LYS A 30 21.66 -80.15 49.37
N THR A 31 22.29 -81.15 48.76
CA THR A 31 22.57 -82.40 49.48
C THR A 31 23.44 -82.00 50.69
N PRO A 32 23.05 -82.34 51.94
CA PRO A 32 23.39 -83.66 52.48
C PRO A 32 22.44 -84.15 53.62
N ARG A 33 22.47 -85.45 53.94
CA ARG A 33 23.03 -86.01 55.18
C ARG A 33 22.54 -87.45 55.36
N SER A 34 23.54 -88.32 55.45
CA SER A 34 23.61 -89.57 56.21
C SER A 34 22.37 -89.89 57.05
N VAL A 35 21.68 -90.96 56.65
CA VAL A 35 20.67 -91.66 57.45
C VAL A 35 21.38 -92.27 58.68
N PRO A 36 20.96 -91.97 59.92
CA PRO A 36 21.46 -92.66 61.09
C PRO A 36 20.84 -94.06 61.15
N GLN A 37 21.70 -95.03 61.44
CA GLN A 37 21.32 -96.39 61.82
C GLN A 37 20.33 -96.39 62.99
N SER A 38 19.35 -97.30 62.86
CA SER A 38 18.76 -98.08 63.95
C SER A 38 18.20 -97.31 65.15
N ARG A 39 16.90 -97.02 65.09
CA ARG A 39 16.02 -97.16 66.26
C ARG A 39 14.71 -97.81 65.82
N SER A 40 14.58 -99.09 66.15
CA SER A 40 13.32 -99.81 66.28
C SER A 40 12.40 -99.05 67.25
N SER A 41 11.55 -98.18 66.72
CA SER A 41 10.33 -97.75 67.39
C SER A 41 9.20 -98.52 66.72
N SER A 42 8.59 -99.40 67.51
CA SER A 42 7.36 -100.12 67.21
C SER A 42 6.32 -99.12 66.70
N ARG A 43 6.20 -99.03 65.38
CA ARG A 43 5.11 -98.32 64.71
C ARG A 43 3.89 -99.21 64.87
N SER A 44 2.99 -98.83 65.77
CA SER A 44 1.67 -99.44 65.87
C SER A 44 1.04 -99.50 64.49
N PRO A 45 0.35 -100.61 64.12
CA PRO A 45 -0.32 -100.70 62.84
C PRO A 45 -1.30 -99.53 62.75
N ILE A 46 -1.15 -98.69 61.73
CA ILE A 46 -2.13 -97.66 61.38
C ILE A 46 -3.47 -98.36 61.35
N SER A 47 -4.43 -97.87 62.14
CA SER A 47 -5.73 -98.51 62.21
C SER A 47 -6.46 -98.32 60.87
N GLN A 48 -7.30 -99.26 60.47
CA GLN A 48 -8.10 -99.13 59.24
C GLN A 48 -8.91 -97.82 59.24
N ALA A 49 -9.35 -97.37 60.42
CA ALA A 49 -10.02 -96.08 60.61
C ALA A 49 -9.14 -94.86 60.26
N GLU A 50 -7.85 -94.87 60.58
CA GLU A 50 -6.91 -93.81 60.17
C GLU A 50 -6.63 -93.82 58.66
N ILE A 51 -6.64 -94.99 58.03
CA ILE A 51 -6.53 -95.10 56.56
C ILE A 51 -7.78 -94.52 55.89
N ASP A 52 -8.97 -94.84 56.41
CA ASP A 52 -10.23 -94.36 55.86
C ASP A 52 -10.37 -92.82 56.03
N ASP A 53 -9.97 -92.27 57.19
CA ASP A 53 -9.94 -90.83 57.45
C ASP A 53 -8.92 -90.09 56.54
N LEU A 54 -7.72 -90.64 56.35
CA LEU A 54 -6.75 -90.07 55.39
C LEU A 54 -7.24 -90.17 53.95
N GLN A 55 -7.93 -91.24 53.56
CA GLN A 55 -8.55 -91.34 52.24
C GLN A 55 -9.68 -90.33 52.07
N GLU A 56 -10.47 -90.06 53.10
CA GLU A 56 -11.51 -89.03 53.08
C GLU A 56 -10.91 -87.62 53.01
N GLN A 57 -9.83 -87.35 53.75
CA GLN A 57 -9.07 -86.10 53.64
C GLN A 57 -8.48 -85.91 52.24
N VAL A 58 -7.92 -86.96 51.62
CA VAL A 58 -7.43 -86.90 50.23
C VAL A 58 -8.57 -86.67 49.24
N ARG A 59 -9.72 -87.34 49.40
CA ARG A 59 -10.90 -87.08 48.54
C ARG A 59 -11.41 -85.65 48.72
N SER A 60 -11.43 -85.13 49.94
CA SER A 60 -11.82 -83.75 50.25
C SER A 60 -10.84 -82.75 49.65
N ALA A 61 -9.53 -82.96 49.81
CA ALA A 61 -8.50 -82.09 49.23
C ALA A 61 -8.50 -82.16 47.70
N GLN A 62 -8.73 -83.32 47.09
CA GLN A 62 -8.88 -83.46 45.64
C GLN A 62 -10.13 -82.75 45.12
N LYS A 63 -11.23 -82.77 45.89
CA LYS A 63 -12.44 -82.02 45.55
C LYS A 63 -12.20 -80.52 45.67
N GLN A 64 -11.61 -80.05 46.76
CA GLN A 64 -11.22 -78.64 46.95
C GLN A 64 -10.31 -78.16 45.83
N LEU A 65 -9.27 -78.92 45.48
CA LEU A 65 -8.37 -78.58 44.37
C LEU A 65 -9.12 -78.48 43.03
N LYS A 66 -10.07 -79.38 42.76
CA LYS A 66 -10.90 -79.33 41.55
C LYS A 66 -11.81 -78.10 41.53
N ASP A 67 -12.47 -77.82 42.65
CA ASP A 67 -13.37 -76.68 42.80
C ASP A 67 -12.58 -75.35 42.68
N GLU A 68 -11.40 -75.26 43.29
CA GLU A 68 -10.47 -74.12 43.17
C GLU A 68 -9.95 -73.96 41.74
N THR A 69 -9.55 -75.05 41.07
CA THR A 69 -9.11 -75.00 39.67
C THR A 69 -10.24 -74.55 38.75
N ALA A 70 -11.48 -75.01 38.99
CA ALA A 70 -12.65 -74.57 38.25
C ALA A 70 -12.96 -73.08 38.50
N ALA A 71 -12.85 -72.62 39.75
CA ALA A 71 -13.02 -71.22 40.09
C ALA A 71 -11.96 -70.33 39.40
N TRP A 72 -10.70 -70.74 39.43
CA TRP A 72 -9.60 -70.02 38.75
C TRP A 72 -9.77 -70.03 37.23
N ALA A 73 -10.30 -71.11 36.65
CA ALA A 73 -10.61 -71.16 35.23
C ALA A 73 -11.71 -70.14 34.85
N THR A 74 -12.78 -70.06 35.64
CA THR A 74 -13.85 -69.07 35.42
C THR A 74 -13.37 -67.63 35.62
N GLU A 75 -12.50 -67.39 36.61
CA GLU A 75 -11.89 -66.08 36.84
C GLU A 75 -10.96 -65.69 35.68
N ALA A 76 -10.16 -66.64 35.19
CA ALA A 76 -9.31 -66.43 34.02
C ALA A 76 -10.11 -66.13 32.76
N GLU A 77 -11.22 -66.82 32.52
CA GLU A 77 -12.14 -66.52 31.40
C GLU A 77 -12.71 -65.10 31.51
N GLY A 78 -13.20 -64.70 32.70
CA GLY A 78 -13.70 -63.35 32.92
C GLY A 78 -12.65 -62.26 32.71
N LEU A 79 -11.41 -62.47 33.18
CA LEU A 79 -10.30 -61.55 32.97
C LEU A 79 -9.89 -61.44 31.49
N VAL A 80 -10.00 -62.53 30.72
CA VAL A 80 -9.76 -62.50 29.27
C VAL A 80 -10.82 -61.65 28.57
N GLU A 81 -12.09 -61.85 28.90
CA GLU A 81 -13.19 -61.04 28.35
C GLU A 81 -13.04 -59.54 28.68
N GLU A 82 -12.72 -59.21 29.95
CA GLU A 82 -12.47 -57.82 30.36
C GLU A 82 -11.28 -57.20 29.58
N LEU A 83 -10.22 -57.97 29.37
CA LEU A 83 -9.05 -57.53 28.64
C LEU A 83 -9.33 -57.32 27.14
N GLU A 84 -10.19 -58.14 26.54
CA GLU A 84 -10.66 -57.93 25.16
C GLU A 84 -11.51 -56.66 25.03
N VAL A 85 -12.43 -56.42 25.97
CA VAL A 85 -13.22 -55.17 26.02
C VAL A 85 -12.30 -53.96 26.19
N ALA A 86 -11.30 -54.04 27.08
CA ALA A 86 -10.35 -52.96 27.31
C ALA A 86 -9.53 -52.65 26.05
N LYS A 87 -9.05 -53.68 25.33
CA LYS A 87 -8.32 -53.51 24.06
C LYS A 87 -9.17 -52.86 22.99
N LEU A 88 -10.43 -53.27 22.83
CA LEU A 88 -11.34 -52.67 21.87
C LEU A 88 -11.63 -51.21 22.21
N SER A 89 -11.83 -50.90 23.50
CA SER A 89 -12.01 -49.53 23.99
C SER A 89 -10.78 -48.65 23.73
N GLU A 90 -9.57 -49.18 23.94
CA GLU A 90 -8.33 -48.47 23.66
C GLU A 90 -8.13 -48.23 22.16
N ALA A 91 -8.42 -49.24 21.33
CA ALA A 91 -8.38 -49.10 19.87
C ALA A 91 -9.35 -48.03 19.36
N ALA A 92 -10.58 -47.98 19.90
CA ALA A 92 -11.55 -46.94 19.56
C ALA A 92 -11.05 -45.54 19.96
N ARG A 93 -10.52 -45.39 21.18
CA ARG A 93 -9.92 -44.12 21.64
C ARG A 93 -8.73 -43.70 20.80
N SER A 94 -7.89 -44.64 20.36
CA SER A 94 -6.77 -44.36 19.46
C SER A 94 -7.24 -43.86 18.09
N ALA A 95 -8.26 -44.50 17.52
CA ALA A 95 -8.83 -44.09 16.24
C ALA A 95 -9.44 -42.67 16.32
N GLU A 96 -10.13 -42.35 17.41
CA GLU A 96 -10.66 -41.00 17.66
C GLU A 96 -9.54 -39.96 17.79
N CYS A 97 -8.48 -40.27 18.54
CA CYS A 97 -7.30 -39.41 18.64
C CYS A 97 -6.64 -39.15 17.28
N GLU A 98 -6.55 -40.17 16.42
CA GLU A 98 -6.00 -40.02 15.07
C GLU A 98 -6.90 -39.18 14.16
N ALA A 99 -8.22 -39.35 14.24
CA ALA A 99 -9.17 -38.51 13.50
C ALA A 99 -9.02 -37.04 13.92
N LEU A 100 -9.03 -36.75 15.22
CA LEU A 100 -8.86 -35.39 15.74
C LEU A 100 -7.51 -34.77 15.36
N ARG A 101 -6.43 -35.57 15.28
CA ARG A 101 -5.13 -35.07 14.80
C ARG A 101 -5.18 -34.64 13.34
N LYS A 102 -5.84 -35.43 12.48
CA LYS A 102 -6.01 -35.08 11.07
C LYS A 102 -6.86 -33.83 10.89
N ASP A 103 -7.96 -33.71 11.63
CA ASP A 103 -8.81 -32.52 11.59
C ASP A 103 -8.05 -31.27 12.07
N LEU A 104 -7.24 -31.41 13.12
CA LEU A 104 -6.39 -30.33 13.62
C LEU A 104 -5.29 -29.94 12.62
N GLU A 105 -4.70 -30.89 11.90
CA GLU A 105 -3.75 -30.60 10.82
C GLU A 105 -4.41 -29.89 9.64
N ALA A 106 -5.63 -30.31 9.25
CA ALA A 106 -6.42 -29.64 8.21
C ALA A 106 -6.75 -28.19 8.61
N ALA A 107 -7.26 -27.98 9.83
CA ALA A 107 -7.57 -26.65 10.35
C ALA A 107 -6.32 -25.74 10.45
N ARG A 108 -5.15 -26.32 10.75
CA ARG A 108 -3.87 -25.58 10.71
C ARG A 108 -3.48 -25.16 9.30
N GLY A 109 -3.74 -26.00 8.30
CA GLY A 109 -3.53 -25.68 6.89
C GLY A 109 -4.41 -24.52 6.43
N GLU A 110 -5.71 -24.60 6.69
CA GLU A 110 -6.68 -23.53 6.36
C GLU A 110 -6.30 -22.20 7.03
N LEU A 111 -5.93 -22.23 8.32
CA LEU A 111 -5.48 -21.04 9.03
C LEU A 111 -4.18 -20.44 8.45
N GLN A 112 -3.29 -21.29 7.94
CA GLN A 112 -2.05 -20.83 7.31
C GLN A 112 -2.35 -20.15 5.97
N GLU A 113 -3.22 -20.74 5.14
CA GLU A 113 -3.66 -20.16 3.88
C GLU A 113 -4.37 -18.81 4.10
N GLU A 114 -5.25 -18.72 5.11
CA GLU A 114 -5.91 -17.46 5.47
C GLU A 114 -4.91 -16.38 5.91
N ARG A 115 -3.88 -16.75 6.69
CA ARG A 115 -2.82 -15.82 7.10
C ARG A 115 -2.03 -15.30 5.93
N GLU A 116 -1.70 -16.16 4.96
CA GLU A 116 -0.96 -15.78 3.76
C GLU A 116 -1.81 -14.87 2.86
N ALA A 117 -3.08 -15.20 2.64
CA ALA A 117 -4.01 -14.36 1.90
C ALA A 117 -4.18 -12.98 2.57
N ARG A 118 -4.32 -12.96 3.91
CA ARG A 118 -4.41 -11.70 4.67
C ARG A 118 -3.13 -10.88 4.58
N SER A 119 -1.96 -11.51 4.59
CA SER A 119 -0.69 -10.82 4.39
C SER A 119 -0.62 -10.16 3.01
N GLN A 120 -1.05 -10.85 1.96
CA GLN A 120 -1.08 -10.30 0.60
C GLN A 120 -2.02 -9.09 0.49
N LEU A 121 -3.22 -9.19 1.09
CA LEU A 121 -4.16 -8.06 1.13
C LEU A 121 -3.59 -6.84 1.84
N LEU A 122 -2.89 -7.04 2.97
CA LEU A 122 -2.22 -5.94 3.68
C LEU A 122 -1.10 -5.30 2.85
N ASP A 123 -0.34 -6.09 2.10
CA ASP A 123 0.69 -5.56 1.19
C ASP A 123 0.08 -4.76 0.03
N GLU A 124 -1.07 -5.18 -0.49
CA GLU A 124 -1.83 -4.43 -1.51
C GLU A 124 -2.44 -3.15 -0.94
N GLU A 125 -3.03 -3.20 0.25
CA GLU A 125 -3.53 -2.01 0.95
C GLU A 125 -2.42 -0.98 1.19
N ALA A 126 -1.22 -1.43 1.59
CA ALA A 126 -0.07 -0.56 1.77
C ALA A 126 0.40 0.09 0.46
N LYS A 127 0.35 -0.63 -0.67
CA LYS A 127 0.63 -0.05 -2.00
C LYS A 127 -0.42 0.97 -2.41
N ASN A 128 -1.70 0.64 -2.21
CA ASN A 128 -2.81 1.53 -2.52
C ASN A 128 -2.77 2.81 -1.68
N ALA A 129 -2.43 2.71 -0.39
CA ALA A 129 -2.24 3.87 0.48
C ALA A 129 -1.18 4.85 -0.04
N LYS A 130 -0.04 4.33 -0.53
CA LYS A 130 1.01 5.16 -1.15
C LYS A 130 0.53 5.83 -2.44
N LEU A 131 -0.18 5.10 -3.30
CA LEU A 131 -0.74 5.66 -4.53
C LEU A 131 -1.77 6.76 -4.23
N LEU A 132 -2.56 6.61 -3.16
CA LEU A 132 -3.48 7.65 -2.72
C LEU A 132 -2.73 8.90 -2.25
N GLU A 133 -1.70 8.75 -1.43
CA GLU A 133 -0.86 9.87 -0.98
C GLU A 133 -0.18 10.60 -2.16
N GLU A 134 0.34 9.86 -3.15
CA GLU A 134 0.91 10.45 -4.36
C GLU A 134 -0.12 11.25 -5.16
N ASN A 135 -1.36 10.73 -5.28
CA ASN A 135 -2.44 11.40 -5.97
C ASN A 135 -2.92 12.65 -5.23
N GLU A 136 -3.03 12.61 -3.90
CA GLU A 136 -3.36 13.78 -3.06
C GLU A 136 -2.31 14.88 -3.24
N ASN A 137 -1.03 14.54 -3.17
CA ASN A 137 0.07 15.47 -3.44
C ASN A 137 -0.01 16.07 -4.86
N LYS A 138 -0.41 15.27 -5.86
CA LYS A 138 -0.58 15.76 -7.23
C LYS A 138 -1.76 16.71 -7.36
N VAL A 139 -2.87 16.42 -6.69
CA VAL A 139 -4.05 17.30 -6.64
C VAL A 139 -3.65 18.65 -6.01
N ASP A 140 -2.94 18.64 -4.89
CA ASP A 140 -2.49 19.87 -4.24
C ASP A 140 -1.54 20.69 -5.13
N SER A 141 -0.64 20.03 -5.86
CA SER A 141 0.21 20.71 -6.86
C SER A 141 -0.61 21.37 -7.95
N LEU A 142 -1.55 20.64 -8.53
CA LEU A 142 -2.40 21.15 -9.61
C LEU A 142 -3.31 22.29 -9.13
N GLN A 143 -3.79 22.24 -7.88
CA GLN A 143 -4.58 23.33 -7.30
C GLN A 143 -3.75 24.61 -7.14
N ARG A 144 -2.48 24.50 -6.71
CA ARG A 144 -1.56 25.65 -6.63
C ARG A 144 -1.24 26.22 -8.01
N GLU A 145 -0.97 25.35 -9.00
CA GLU A 145 -0.74 25.76 -10.39
C GLU A 145 -1.97 26.46 -10.98
N LEU A 146 -3.17 25.93 -10.72
CA LEU A 146 -4.43 26.53 -11.16
C LEU A 146 -4.67 27.91 -10.51
N ALA A 147 -4.36 28.06 -9.22
CA ALA A 147 -4.45 29.34 -8.54
C ALA A 147 -3.49 30.38 -9.15
N SER A 148 -2.23 30.00 -9.37
CA SER A 148 -1.24 30.87 -10.00
C SER A 148 -1.63 31.26 -11.42
N ALA A 149 -2.16 30.33 -12.22
CA ALA A 149 -2.64 30.62 -13.57
C ALA A 149 -3.84 31.59 -13.57
N ARG A 150 -4.73 31.48 -12.58
CA ARG A 150 -5.85 32.43 -12.41
C ARG A 150 -5.37 33.83 -12.05
N GLU A 151 -4.38 33.93 -11.16
CA GLU A 151 -3.78 35.22 -10.79
C GLU A 151 -3.11 35.89 -12.00
N GLU A 152 -2.36 35.13 -12.80
CA GLU A 152 -1.73 35.66 -14.01
C GLU A 152 -2.76 36.08 -15.07
N LEU A 153 -3.84 35.32 -15.24
CA LEU A 153 -4.95 35.72 -16.13
C LEU A 153 -5.59 37.04 -15.67
N SER A 154 -5.92 37.16 -14.39
CA SER A 154 -6.49 38.41 -13.86
C SER A 154 -5.54 39.60 -14.03
N ARG A 155 -4.23 39.37 -13.87
CA ARG A 155 -3.22 40.40 -14.13
C ARG A 155 -3.18 40.82 -15.60
N LEU A 156 -3.16 39.87 -16.52
CA LEU A 156 -3.13 40.14 -17.97
C LEU A 156 -4.41 40.81 -18.46
N GLU A 157 -5.57 40.45 -17.91
CA GLU A 157 -6.85 41.12 -18.18
C GLU A 157 -6.80 42.58 -17.74
N PHE A 158 -6.26 42.87 -16.56
CA PHE A 158 -6.06 44.24 -16.10
C PHE A 158 -5.10 45.03 -17.00
N GLU A 159 -3.94 44.45 -17.34
CA GLU A 159 -2.97 45.10 -18.24
C GLU A 159 -3.56 45.36 -19.63
N ARG A 160 -4.40 44.45 -20.14
CA ARG A 160 -5.14 44.64 -21.40
C ARG A 160 -6.11 45.81 -21.30
N ASP A 161 -6.94 45.86 -20.26
CA ASP A 161 -7.98 46.89 -20.12
C ASP A 161 -7.35 48.28 -19.89
N ASP A 162 -6.30 48.37 -19.09
CA ASP A 162 -5.50 49.59 -18.90
C ASP A 162 -4.82 50.03 -20.21
N GLY A 163 -4.29 49.08 -20.99
CA GLY A 163 -3.74 49.35 -22.32
C GLY A 163 -4.76 49.89 -23.31
N LEU A 164 -5.98 49.32 -23.32
CA LEU A 164 -7.09 49.80 -24.17
C LEU A 164 -7.46 51.25 -23.84
N VAL A 165 -7.60 51.57 -22.55
CA VAL A 165 -7.91 52.96 -22.12
C VAL A 165 -6.83 53.93 -22.58
N ARG A 166 -5.54 53.61 -22.41
CA ARG A 166 -4.45 54.47 -22.89
C ARG A 166 -4.48 54.69 -24.40
N HIS A 167 -4.77 53.64 -25.17
CA HIS A 167 -4.88 53.76 -26.62
C HIS A 167 -6.10 54.58 -27.05
N GLU A 168 -7.24 54.45 -26.35
CA GLU A 168 -8.41 55.30 -26.59
C GLU A 168 -8.11 56.78 -26.29
N GLU A 169 -7.45 57.08 -25.16
CA GLU A 169 -7.03 58.44 -24.81
C GLU A 169 -6.04 59.03 -25.83
N GLU A 170 -5.08 58.22 -26.30
CA GLU A 170 -4.13 58.64 -27.35
C GLU A 170 -4.83 58.89 -28.69
N ALA A 171 -5.77 58.02 -29.07
CA ALA A 171 -6.56 58.18 -30.29
C ALA A 171 -7.41 59.47 -30.23
N GLU A 172 -8.05 59.77 -29.10
CA GLU A 172 -8.78 61.02 -28.90
C GLU A 172 -7.86 62.24 -29.00
N ARG A 173 -6.67 62.17 -28.40
CA ARG A 173 -5.67 63.25 -28.46
C ARG A 173 -5.21 63.51 -29.89
N LEU A 174 -4.92 62.45 -30.64
CA LEU A 174 -4.51 62.55 -32.04
C LEU A 174 -5.65 63.08 -32.91
N ASN A 175 -6.89 62.62 -32.70
CA ASN A 175 -8.06 63.15 -33.41
C ASN A 175 -8.24 64.64 -33.17
N LYS A 176 -8.16 65.12 -31.92
CA LYS A 176 -8.20 66.57 -31.61
C LYS A 176 -7.10 67.33 -32.34
N THR A 177 -5.89 66.78 -32.38
CA THR A 177 -4.76 67.39 -33.10
C THR A 177 -4.99 67.45 -34.61
N ILE A 178 -5.60 66.41 -35.19
CA ILE A 178 -5.97 66.38 -36.61
C ILE A 178 -7.04 67.43 -36.90
N GLU A 179 -8.08 67.53 -36.07
CA GLU A 179 -9.13 68.53 -36.20
C GLU A 179 -8.58 69.96 -36.15
N THR A 180 -7.68 70.27 -35.21
CA THR A 180 -7.04 71.59 -35.13
C THR A 180 -6.20 71.88 -36.37
N ASN A 181 -5.38 70.92 -36.83
CA ASN A 181 -4.55 71.09 -38.01
C ASN A 181 -5.40 71.28 -39.28
N LEU A 182 -6.52 70.58 -39.40
CA LEU A 182 -7.46 70.76 -40.51
C LEU A 182 -8.11 72.14 -40.48
N ALA A 183 -8.52 72.62 -39.30
CA ALA A 183 -9.08 73.96 -39.14
C ALA A 183 -8.08 75.06 -39.51
N GLU A 184 -6.83 74.93 -39.06
CA GLU A 184 -5.74 75.85 -39.40
C GLU A 184 -5.45 75.84 -40.91
N ASN A 185 -5.35 74.67 -41.53
CA ASN A 185 -5.16 74.55 -42.98
C ASN A 185 -6.31 75.19 -43.77
N ASN A 186 -7.56 75.00 -43.34
CA ASN A 186 -8.70 75.64 -43.97
C ASN A 186 -8.64 77.17 -43.86
N LYS A 187 -8.20 77.70 -42.72
CA LYS A 187 -7.99 79.15 -42.52
C LYS A 187 -6.88 79.67 -43.43
N LEU A 188 -5.76 78.96 -43.55
CA LEU A 188 -4.68 79.32 -44.47
C LEU A 188 -5.16 79.31 -45.93
N LEU A 189 -5.99 78.34 -46.32
CA LEU A 189 -6.59 78.30 -47.66
C LEU A 189 -7.50 79.49 -47.92
N GLN A 190 -8.30 79.92 -46.94
CA GLN A 190 -9.12 81.13 -47.05
C GLN A 190 -8.25 82.38 -47.23
N GLN A 191 -7.23 82.55 -46.38
CA GLN A 191 -6.28 83.66 -46.49
C GLN A 191 -5.54 83.67 -47.83
N MET A 192 -5.17 82.49 -48.34
CA MET A 192 -4.54 82.37 -49.66
C MET A 192 -5.48 82.84 -50.78
N ASN A 193 -6.77 82.53 -50.69
CA ASN A 193 -7.76 82.99 -51.66
C ASN A 193 -7.98 84.50 -51.56
N GLU A 194 -8.08 85.06 -50.36
CA GLU A 194 -8.18 86.51 -50.13
C GLU A 194 -6.98 87.25 -50.75
N VAL A 195 -5.75 86.81 -50.44
CA VAL A 195 -4.53 87.38 -51.02
C VAL A 195 -4.51 87.27 -52.55
N LYS A 196 -5.04 86.17 -53.10
CA LYS A 196 -5.13 85.99 -54.55
C LYS A 196 -6.11 86.97 -55.18
N GLU A 197 -7.24 87.24 -54.54
CA GLU A 197 -8.23 88.24 -54.97
C GLU A 197 -7.65 89.66 -54.90
N GLU A 198 -7.04 90.04 -53.78
CA GLU A 198 -6.36 91.34 -53.60
C GLU A 198 -5.26 91.56 -54.65
N LEU A 199 -4.47 90.52 -54.94
CA LEU A 199 -3.41 90.57 -55.93
C LEU A 199 -3.99 90.74 -57.35
N GLN A 200 -5.13 90.12 -57.64
CA GLN A 200 -5.84 90.30 -58.91
C GLN A 200 -6.40 91.73 -59.04
N GLU A 201 -6.96 92.29 -57.98
CA GLU A 201 -7.43 93.68 -57.92
C GLU A 201 -6.27 94.66 -58.16
N CYS A 202 -5.18 94.55 -57.40
CA CYS A 202 -3.98 95.39 -57.57
C CYS A 202 -3.40 95.31 -58.99
N ARG A 203 -3.42 94.13 -59.63
CA ARG A 203 -3.00 93.97 -61.03
C ARG A 203 -3.92 94.73 -61.98
N SER A 204 -5.23 94.66 -61.77
CA SER A 204 -6.21 95.37 -62.58
C SER A 204 -6.09 96.89 -62.45
N GLU A 205 -5.89 97.40 -61.22
CA GLU A 205 -5.64 98.82 -60.95
C GLU A 205 -4.35 99.29 -61.61
N ARG A 206 -3.26 98.55 -61.45
CA ARG A 206 -1.99 98.84 -62.10
C ARG A 206 -2.13 98.91 -63.63
N ASP A 207 -2.84 97.97 -64.22
CA ASP A 207 -3.03 97.92 -65.67
C ASP A 207 -3.92 99.08 -66.16
N SER A 208 -4.92 99.48 -65.38
CA SER A 208 -5.74 100.67 -65.64
C SER A 208 -4.93 101.97 -65.54
N LEU A 209 -4.17 102.15 -64.46
CA LEU A 209 -3.29 103.32 -64.28
C LEU A 209 -2.23 103.41 -65.38
N LYS A 210 -1.70 102.27 -65.83
CA LYS A 210 -0.74 102.22 -66.94
C LYS A 210 -1.38 102.67 -68.26
N ALA A 211 -2.64 102.29 -68.51
CA ALA A 211 -3.39 102.75 -69.67
C ALA A 211 -3.68 104.27 -69.61
N GLN A 212 -4.11 104.77 -68.45
CA GLN A 212 -4.31 106.21 -68.24
C GLN A 212 -3.02 107.02 -68.46
N LEU A 213 -1.89 106.52 -67.95
CA LEU A 213 -0.60 107.19 -68.15
C LEU A 213 -0.17 107.21 -69.62
N THR A 214 -0.46 106.15 -70.39
CA THR A 214 -0.21 106.15 -71.84
C THR A 214 -1.11 107.13 -72.58
N ASP A 215 -2.38 107.24 -72.20
CA ASP A 215 -3.33 108.17 -72.81
C ASP A 215 -2.97 109.63 -72.49
N GLU A 216 -2.65 109.94 -71.22
CA GLU A 216 -2.17 111.26 -70.81
C GLU A 216 -0.83 111.61 -71.47
N GLY A 217 0.09 110.64 -71.58
CA GLY A 217 1.35 110.81 -72.28
C GLY A 217 1.13 111.14 -73.76
N ALA A 218 0.21 110.43 -74.43
CA ALA A 218 -0.17 110.70 -75.81
C ALA A 218 -0.84 112.07 -75.96
N ALA A 219 -1.74 112.44 -75.04
CA ALA A 219 -2.41 113.73 -75.02
C ALA A 219 -1.42 114.89 -74.85
N ARG A 220 -0.50 114.80 -73.88
CA ARG A 220 0.57 115.79 -73.67
C ARG A 220 1.52 115.85 -74.85
N HIS A 221 1.85 114.71 -75.46
CA HIS A 221 2.70 114.72 -76.66
C HIS A 221 2.00 115.43 -77.83
N ALA A 222 0.71 115.18 -78.04
CA ALA A 222 -0.09 115.88 -79.04
C ALA A 222 -0.19 117.39 -78.75
N GLU A 223 -0.38 117.78 -77.48
CA GLU A 223 -0.38 119.18 -77.05
C GLU A 223 0.97 119.87 -77.31
N VAL A 224 2.09 119.21 -77.03
CA VAL A 224 3.43 119.74 -77.33
C VAL A 224 3.64 119.89 -78.84
N GLU A 225 3.22 118.92 -79.65
CA GLU A 225 3.33 119.03 -81.11
C GLU A 225 2.43 120.14 -81.66
N GLN A 226 1.25 120.35 -81.09
CA GLN A 226 0.39 121.49 -81.44
C GLN A 226 1.04 122.82 -81.07
N LEU A 227 1.58 122.97 -79.86
CA LEU A 227 2.27 124.19 -79.42
C LEU A 227 3.53 124.48 -80.26
N LYS A 228 4.25 123.45 -80.72
CA LYS A 228 5.37 123.61 -81.67
C LYS A 228 4.91 124.09 -83.05
N ALA A 229 3.72 123.69 -83.50
CA ALA A 229 3.19 124.13 -84.78
C ALA A 229 2.69 125.60 -84.76
N GLU A 230 2.39 126.13 -83.57
CA GLU A 230 1.93 127.51 -83.35
C GLU A 230 3.08 128.53 -83.13
N LEU A 231 4.33 128.07 -83.02
CA LEU A 231 5.57 128.86 -82.87
C LEU A 231 6.33 128.99 -84.19
#